data_AF-A0A7K2PC10-F1
#
_entry.id   AF-A0A7K2PC10-F1
#
_cell.length_a   1.000
_cell.length_b   1.000
_cell.length_c   1.000
_cell.angle_alpha   90.00
_cell.angle_beta   90.00
_cell.angle_gamma   90.00
#
_symmetry.space_group_name_H-M   'P 1'
#
loop_
_entity.id
_entity.type
_entity.pdbx_description
1 polymer ?
#
loop_
_entity_poly.entity_id
_entity_poly.type
_entity_poly.pdbx_seq_one_letter_code
_entity_poly.pdbx_strand_id
1 'polypeptide(L)'
;VLEHPGRYAATIGQEPSGPDDPLAAAGQRLLGAFTAVLRGYDIEDRDVNHALRLLRSLFHGFATLQASDGFQWSTDVDDSFEWLIAFADRGLRTL
;
A
#
# COMPACT_ATOMS: atom_id res chain seq x y z
N VAL A 1 1.70 8.11 7.93
CA VAL A 1 0.94 9.28 7.41
C VAL A 1 0.70 10.32 8.50
N LEU A 2 0.27 9.89 9.69
CA LEU A 2 -0.02 10.78 10.83
C LEU A 2 1.20 11.50 11.41
N GLU A 3 2.31 10.78 11.64
CA GLU A 3 3.52 11.34 12.27
C GLU A 3 4.19 12.45 11.45
N HIS A 4 4.02 12.41 10.13
CA HIS A 4 4.58 13.39 9.21
C HIS A 4 3.56 13.79 8.15
N PRO A 5 2.67 14.74 8.45
CA PRO A 5 1.67 15.24 7.53
C PRO A 5 2.31 15.75 6.23
N GLY A 6 1.64 15.53 5.09
CA GLY A 6 2.10 15.97 3.77
C GLY A 6 3.16 15.09 3.10
N ARG A 7 4.01 14.35 3.85
CA ARG A 7 5.03 13.46 3.24
C ARG A 7 4.41 12.39 2.34
N TYR A 8 3.30 11.79 2.78
CA TYR A 8 2.63 10.76 1.97
C TYR A 8 2.00 11.35 0.71
N ALA A 9 1.31 12.49 0.83
CA ALA A 9 0.71 13.19 -0.31
C ALA A 9 1.77 13.58 -1.35
N ALA A 10 2.96 14.00 -0.91
CA ALA A 10 4.08 14.33 -1.78
C ALA A 10 4.64 13.13 -2.57
N THR A 11 4.25 11.89 -2.27
CA THR A 11 4.65 10.70 -3.06
C THR A 11 3.69 10.39 -4.21
N ILE A 12 2.51 11.02 -4.26
CA ILE A 12 1.46 10.67 -5.21
C ILE A 12 1.70 11.41 -6.54
N GLY A 13 1.66 10.65 -7.64
CA GLY A 13 1.82 11.19 -8.99
C GLY A 13 3.20 11.77 -9.29
N GLN A 14 4.20 11.47 -8.46
CA GLN A 14 5.59 11.85 -8.72
C GLN A 14 6.24 10.80 -9.61
N GLU A 15 6.86 11.27 -10.69
CA GLU A 15 7.69 10.45 -11.57
C GLU A 15 9.16 10.82 -11.33
N PRO A 16 10.08 9.86 -11.25
CA PRO A 16 11.51 10.15 -11.21
C PRO A 16 11.93 10.98 -12.43
N SER A 17 12.76 11.99 -12.20
CA SER A 17 13.28 12.85 -13.28
C SER A 17 14.28 12.14 -14.20
N GLY A 18 14.83 10.99 -13.77
CA GLY A 18 15.73 10.15 -14.53
C GLY A 18 16.24 8.95 -13.70
N PRO A 19 17.09 8.09 -14.28
CA PRO A 19 17.61 6.89 -13.60
C PRO A 19 18.42 7.19 -12.32
N ASP A 20 19.11 8.33 -12.27
CA ASP A 20 19.93 8.76 -11.13
C ASP A 20 19.11 9.48 -10.03
N ASP A 21 17.81 9.70 -10.27
CA ASP A 21 16.92 10.31 -9.28
C ASP A 21 16.74 9.36 -8.08
N PRO A 22 17.01 9.82 -6.83
CA PRO A 22 16.79 9.01 -5.63
C PRO A 22 15.37 8.43 -5.51
N LEU A 23 14.37 9.09 -6.10
CA LEU A 23 12.99 8.60 -6.14
C LEU A 23 12.87 7.29 -6.93
N ALA A 24 13.63 7.13 -8.03
CA ALA A 24 13.64 5.89 -8.80
C ALA A 24 14.13 4.72 -7.92
N ALA A 25 15.27 4.90 -7.27
CA ALA A 25 15.84 3.89 -6.38
C ALA A 25 14.93 3.57 -5.18
N ALA A 26 14.28 4.58 -4.59
CA ALA A 26 13.33 4.40 -3.50
C ALA A 26 12.07 3.64 -3.96
N GLY A 27 11.51 3.99 -5.11
CA GLY A 27 10.37 3.30 -5.71
C GLY A 27 10.66 1.84 -6.00
N GLN A 28 11.84 1.53 -6.57
CA GLN A 28 12.26 0.15 -6.82
C GLN A 28 12.41 -0.66 -5.54
N ARG A 29 12.98 -0.08 -4.48
CA ARG A 29 13.07 -0.76 -3.17
C ARG A 29 11.69 -1.05 -2.59
N LEU A 30 10.76 -0.08 -2.67
CA LEU A 30 9.39 -0.25 -2.20
C LEU A 30 8.68 -1.37 -2.96
N LEU A 31 8.68 -1.32 -4.29
CA LEU A 31 8.05 -2.35 -5.13
C LEU A 31 8.70 -3.72 -4.93
N GLY A 32 10.03 -3.78 -4.81
CA GLY A 32 10.75 -5.02 -4.54
C GLY A 32 10.30 -5.72 -3.27
N ALA A 33 10.03 -4.96 -2.19
CA ALA A 33 9.51 -5.52 -0.94
C ALA A 33 8.09 -6.09 -1.12
N PHE A 34 7.20 -5.36 -1.80
CA PHE A 34 5.84 -5.85 -2.07
C PHE A 34 5.84 -7.08 -2.98
N THR A 35 6.62 -7.07 -4.06
CA THR A 35 6.74 -8.23 -4.95
C THR A 35 7.32 -9.44 -4.21
N ALA A 36 8.29 -9.24 -3.30
CA ALA A 36 8.83 -10.34 -2.49
C ALA A 36 7.77 -10.97 -1.58
N VAL A 37 6.87 -10.17 -0.98
CA VAL A 37 5.73 -10.68 -0.20
C VAL A 37 4.76 -11.45 -1.09
N LEU A 38 4.43 -10.92 -2.27
CA LEU A 38 3.47 -11.55 -3.20
C LEU A 38 3.94 -12.91 -3.74
N ARG A 39 5.25 -13.19 -3.75
CA ARG A 39 5.79 -14.52 -4.11
C ARG A 39 5.30 -15.64 -3.19
N GLY A 40 4.75 -15.32 -2.00
CA GLY A 40 4.18 -16.31 -1.08
C GLY A 40 2.71 -16.67 -1.35
N TYR A 41 2.08 -16.09 -2.38
CA TYR A 41 0.64 -16.24 -2.65
C TYR A 41 0.30 -16.98 -3.96
N ASP A 42 1.27 -17.62 -4.61
CA ASP A 42 1.10 -18.37 -5.88
C ASP A 42 0.37 -17.61 -7.01
N ILE A 43 0.46 -16.27 -6.99
CA ILE A 43 -0.17 -15.39 -7.97
C ILE A 43 0.57 -15.51 -9.31
N GLU A 44 -0.17 -15.72 -10.40
CA GLU A 44 0.39 -15.76 -11.74
C GLU A 44 1.01 -14.41 -12.14
N ASP A 45 2.11 -14.44 -12.89
CA ASP A 45 2.89 -13.24 -13.24
C ASP A 45 2.05 -12.12 -13.88
N ARG A 46 1.04 -12.49 -14.69
CA ARG A 46 0.13 -11.53 -15.34
C ARG A 46 -0.73 -10.76 -14.33
N ASP A 47 -0.97 -11.34 -13.15
CA ASP A 47 -1.88 -10.83 -12.13
C ASP A 47 -1.16 -10.10 -10.98
N VAL A 48 0.18 -10.20 -10.90
CA VAL A 48 0.99 -9.51 -9.88
C VAL A 48 0.74 -8.00 -9.86
N ASN A 49 0.64 -7.36 -11.04
CA ASN A 49 0.35 -5.93 -11.12
C ASN A 49 -1.05 -5.58 -10.60
N HIS A 50 -2.03 -6.47 -10.78
CA HIS A 50 -3.37 -6.31 -10.21
C HIS A 50 -3.30 -6.40 -8.68
N ALA A 51 -2.57 -7.38 -8.12
CA ALA A 51 -2.38 -7.52 -6.68
C ALA A 51 -1.65 -6.32 -6.05
N LEU A 52 -0.60 -5.80 -6.69
CA LEU A 52 0.10 -4.59 -6.25
C LEU A 52 -0.84 -3.36 -6.20
N ARG A 53 -1.68 -3.19 -7.23
CA ARG A 53 -2.66 -2.10 -7.29
C ARG A 53 -3.75 -2.26 -6.24
N LEU A 54 -4.20 -3.49 -5.96
CA LEU A 54 -5.15 -3.79 -4.90
C LEU A 54 -4.59 -3.40 -3.54
N LEU A 55 -3.40 -3.88 -3.18
CA LEU A 55 -2.76 -3.57 -1.91
C LEU A 55 -2.53 -2.05 -1.76
N ARG A 56 -2.00 -1.40 -2.81
CA ARG A 56 -1.80 0.05 -2.79
C ARG A 56 -3.11 0.80 -2.56
N SER A 57 -4.20 0.39 -3.22
CA SER A 57 -5.51 1.05 -3.07
C SER A 57 -6.06 0.91 -1.65
N LEU A 58 -5.99 -0.30 -1.08
CA LEU A 58 -6.44 -0.58 0.29
C LEU A 58 -5.68 0.29 1.31
N PHE A 59 -4.35 0.24 1.28
CA PHE A 59 -3.53 0.98 2.24
C PHE A 59 -3.61 2.50 2.02
N HIS A 60 -3.66 2.95 0.77
CA HIS A 60 -3.81 4.37 0.46
C HIS A 60 -5.15 4.92 0.95
N GLY A 61 -6.25 4.20 0.71
CA GLY A 61 -7.58 4.59 1.17
C GLY A 61 -7.65 4.65 2.69
N PHE A 62 -7.21 3.59 3.37
CA PHE A 62 -7.21 3.54 4.84
C PHE A 62 -6.41 4.67 5.46
N ALA A 63 -5.17 4.88 5.00
CA ALA A 63 -4.29 5.90 5.57
C ALA A 63 -4.78 7.33 5.27
N THR A 64 -5.42 7.56 4.11
CA THR A 64 -6.02 8.86 3.78
C THR A 64 -7.24 9.13 4.65
N LEU A 65 -8.13 8.15 4.84
CA LEU A 65 -9.29 8.27 5.72
C LEU A 65 -8.86 8.53 7.17
N GLN A 66 -7.90 7.76 7.68
CA GLN A 66 -7.37 7.96 9.04
C GLN A 66 -6.78 9.36 9.23
N ALA A 67 -5.98 9.83 8.28
CA ALA A 67 -5.32 11.14 8.38
C ALA A 67 -6.28 12.32 8.27
N SER A 68 -7.45 12.12 7.68
CA SER A 68 -8.51 13.12 7.56
C SER A 68 -9.59 13.00 8.64
N ASP A 69 -9.36 12.20 9.70
CA ASP A 69 -10.35 11.91 10.75
C ASP A 69 -11.68 11.39 10.17
N GLY A 70 -11.60 10.55 9.14
CA GLY A 70 -12.74 10.14 8.30
C GLY A 70 -13.55 8.95 8.80
N PHE A 71 -13.11 8.26 9.87
CA PHE A 71 -13.86 7.13 10.44
C PHE A 71 -14.98 7.59 11.37
N GLN A 72 -14.74 8.56 12.27
CA GLN A 72 -15.80 9.22 13.06
C GLN A 72 -16.79 8.29 13.81
N TRP A 73 -16.34 7.08 14.19
CA TRP A 73 -17.12 6.13 14.99
C TRP A 73 -16.23 5.42 16.01
N SER A 74 -16.83 4.66 16.94
CA SER A 74 -16.16 4.17 18.16
C SER A 74 -15.22 2.98 17.99
N THR A 75 -15.20 2.32 16.83
CA THR A 75 -14.30 1.18 16.57
C THR A 75 -12.86 1.66 16.55
N ASP A 76 -11.97 0.90 17.20
CA ASP A 76 -10.54 1.18 17.20
C ASP A 76 -9.97 1.10 15.77
N VAL A 77 -9.09 2.07 15.44
CA VAL A 77 -8.53 2.20 14.10
C VAL A 77 -7.45 1.14 13.85
N ASP A 78 -6.67 0.78 14.85
CA ASP A 78 -5.62 -0.23 14.71
C ASP A 78 -6.25 -1.62 14.55
N ASP A 79 -7.32 -1.92 15.29
CA ASP A 79 -8.12 -3.15 15.10
C ASP A 79 -8.67 -3.24 13.66
N SER A 80 -9.15 -2.12 13.11
CA SER A 80 -9.66 -2.06 11.74
C SER A 80 -8.55 -2.24 10.69
N PHE A 81 -7.33 -1.79 10.98
CA PHE A 81 -6.18 -1.97 10.11
C PHE A 81 -5.70 -3.43 10.07
N GLU A 82 -5.63 -4.08 11.24
CA GLU A 82 -5.32 -5.51 11.34
C GLU A 82 -6.37 -6.35 10.60
N TRP A 83 -7.66 -5.99 10.73
CA TRP A 83 -8.72 -6.66 9.98
C TRP A 83 -8.55 -6.52 8.46
N LEU A 84 -8.19 -5.32 7.98
CA LEU A 84 -7.92 -5.07 6.55
C LEU A 84 -6.74 -5.92 6.04
N ILE A 85 -5.66 -6.04 6.82
CA ILE A 85 -4.51 -6.89 6.47
C ILE A 85 -4.93 -8.36 6.40
N ALA A 86 -5.63 -8.86 7.41
CA ALA A 86 -6.10 -10.25 7.46
C ALA A 86 -7.12 -10.56 6.35
N PHE A 87 -7.91 -9.58 5.93
CA PHE A 87 -8.80 -9.71 4.77
C PHE A 87 -7.99 -9.80 3.46
N ALA A 88 -7.01 -8.91 3.26
CA ALA A 88 -6.16 -8.93 2.08
C ALA A 88 -5.36 -10.24 1.96
N ASP A 89 -4.73 -10.71 3.04
CA ASP A 89 -4.00 -11.99 3.06
C ASP A 89 -4.91 -13.16 2.65
N ARG A 90 -6.09 -13.29 3.26
CA ARG A 90 -7.05 -14.35 2.90
C ARG A 90 -7.51 -14.25 1.45
N GLY A 91 -7.81 -13.05 0.97
CA GLY A 91 -8.23 -12.85 -0.42
C GLY A 91 -7.15 -13.25 -1.42
N LEU A 92 -5.90 -12.84 -1.17
CA LEU A 92 -4.75 -13.19 -2.02
C LEU A 92 -4.47 -14.71 -2.04
N ARG A 93 -4.71 -15.43 -0.93
CA ARG A 93 -4.57 -16.90 -0.87
C ARG A 93 -5.64 -17.67 -1.66
N THR A 94 -6.68 -16.99 -2.13
CA THR A 94 -7.80 -17.59 -2.87
C THR A 94 -7.83 -17.21 -4.34
N LEU A 95 -6.86 -16.40 -4.80
CA LEU A 95 -6.62 -16.14 -6.21
C LEU A 95 -6.05 -17.40 -6.88
#